data_AF-X0VDZ1-F1
#
_entry.id   AF-X0VDZ1-F1
#
_cell.length_a   1.000
_cell.length_b   1.000
_cell.length_c   1.000
_cell.angle_alpha   90.00
_cell.angle_beta   90.00
_cell.angle_gamma   90.00
#
_symmetry.space_group_name_H-M   'P 1'
#
loop_
_entity.id
_entity.type
_entity.pdbx_description
1 polymer ?
#
loop_
_entity_poly.entity_id
_entity_poly.type
_entity_poly.pdbx_seq_one_letter_code
_entity_poly.pdbx_strand_id
1 'polypeptide(L)'
;VPEETAAHLRFIHYARDCDVVGMAKNLWTNDFINRPDKDGKTALTEAVSCAVTDANWYATVSYLLQKRANPNLQTMILASFIKPHHPFDPPEKWAKMYDPEKIEILPGWTDKCPDHDLKQAYFKNEDLTKEKLKKITTYYYVTITHIDFHIGRMIDSLKKRRMYDNTIIVFTSDHGEHMGFHHMLLKGGHAYDSIAKVPLIIKYPGSDRSGTSTDRLVSNVDIA
;
A
#
# COMPACT_ATOMS: atom_id res chain seq x y z
N VAL A 1 -0.41 29.82 -10.29
CA VAL A 1 -0.84 28.96 -9.14
C VAL A 1 -1.74 27.86 -9.69
N PRO A 2 -1.24 26.65 -10.00
CA PRO A 2 -2.07 25.76 -10.84
C PRO A 2 -2.50 24.44 -10.19
N GLU A 3 -1.60 23.52 -9.83
CA GLU A 3 -2.02 22.13 -9.55
C GLU A 3 -2.17 21.82 -8.05
N GLU A 4 -1.27 22.31 -7.20
CA GLU A 4 -1.25 21.98 -5.76
C GLU A 4 -2.36 22.69 -4.95
N THR A 5 -2.73 23.91 -5.32
CA THR A 5 -3.88 24.60 -4.73
C THR A 5 -5.20 23.98 -5.18
N ALA A 6 -5.29 23.58 -6.45
CA ALA A 6 -6.44 22.82 -6.96
C ALA A 6 -6.54 21.44 -6.29
N ALA A 7 -5.40 20.81 -5.98
CA ALA A 7 -5.30 19.57 -5.22
C ALA A 7 -5.77 19.73 -3.77
N HIS A 8 -5.37 20.80 -3.08
CA HIS A 8 -5.86 21.13 -1.74
C HIS A 8 -7.37 21.39 -1.71
N LEU A 9 -7.88 22.15 -2.69
CA LEU A 9 -9.33 22.39 -2.84
C LEU A 9 -10.09 21.09 -3.17
N ARG A 10 -9.55 20.24 -4.04
CA ARG A 10 -10.12 18.91 -4.33
C ARG A 10 -10.18 18.02 -3.09
N PHE A 11 -9.20 18.09 -2.20
CA PHE A 11 -9.25 17.37 -0.92
C PHE A 11 -10.31 17.91 0.01
N ILE A 12 -10.45 19.23 0.13
CA ILE A 12 -11.52 19.83 0.94
C ILE A 12 -12.90 19.41 0.42
N HIS A 13 -13.07 19.32 -0.91
CA HIS A 13 -14.29 18.80 -1.52
C HIS A 13 -14.45 17.28 -1.29
N TYR A 14 -13.41 16.48 -1.54
CA TYR A 14 -13.42 15.02 -1.35
C TYR A 14 -13.71 14.61 0.11
N ALA A 15 -13.06 15.26 1.09
CA ALA A 15 -13.26 15.00 2.51
C ALA A 15 -14.66 15.43 2.99
N ARG A 16 -15.31 16.35 2.28
CA ARG A 16 -16.68 16.78 2.56
C ARG A 16 -17.72 15.82 1.95
N ASP A 17 -17.40 15.21 0.82
CA ASP A 17 -18.35 14.38 0.05
C ASP A 17 -18.22 12.86 0.33
N CYS A 18 -17.09 12.40 0.88
CA CYS A 18 -16.88 10.99 1.17
C CYS A 18 -17.12 10.65 2.65
N ASP A 19 -18.19 9.91 2.94
CA ASP A 19 -18.29 9.07 4.15
C ASP A 19 -17.36 7.86 3.98
N VAL A 20 -16.04 8.12 4.04
CA VAL A 20 -14.98 7.12 3.84
C VAL A 20 -15.13 5.95 4.83
N VAL A 21 -15.66 6.23 6.02
CA VAL A 21 -15.89 5.22 7.07
C VAL A 21 -17.12 4.35 6.75
N GLY A 22 -18.19 4.93 6.22
CA GLY A 22 -19.38 4.21 5.77
C GLY A 22 -19.14 3.36 4.51
N MET A 23 -18.38 3.88 3.54
CA MET A 23 -18.02 3.16 2.32
C MET A 23 -17.08 1.98 2.58
N ALA A 24 -16.15 2.11 3.54
CA ALA A 24 -15.24 1.03 3.91
C ALA A 24 -16.01 -0.21 4.42
N LYS A 25 -17.09 -0.05 5.21
CA LYS A 25 -17.81 -1.17 5.85
C LYS A 25 -18.45 -2.17 4.86
N ASN A 26 -18.79 -1.76 3.64
CA ASN A 26 -19.49 -2.62 2.67
C ASN A 26 -18.56 -3.39 1.72
N LEU A 27 -17.24 -3.16 1.77
CA LEU A 27 -16.25 -3.74 0.85
C LEU A 27 -15.68 -5.10 1.32
N TRP A 28 -16.00 -5.53 2.55
CA TRP A 28 -15.39 -6.69 3.22
C TRP A 28 -16.16 -8.01 3.05
N THR A 29 -16.76 -8.28 1.87
CA THR A 29 -17.50 -9.55 1.63
C THR A 29 -16.76 -10.50 0.68
N ASN A 30 -16.69 -11.78 1.06
CA ASN A 30 -15.67 -12.79 0.71
C ASN A 30 -15.63 -13.37 -0.72
N ASP A 31 -16.20 -12.75 -1.75
CA ASP A 31 -16.35 -13.41 -3.07
C ASP A 31 -15.66 -12.68 -4.24
N PHE A 32 -14.33 -12.49 -4.16
CA PHE A 32 -13.60 -11.71 -5.18
C PHE A 32 -12.74 -12.53 -6.16
N ILE A 33 -12.34 -13.76 -5.83
CA ILE A 33 -11.49 -14.57 -6.73
C ILE A 33 -12.23 -14.92 -8.04
N ASN A 34 -13.57 -14.92 -8.05
CA ASN A 34 -14.38 -15.43 -9.17
C ASN A 34 -15.49 -14.50 -9.68
N ARG A 35 -15.54 -13.20 -9.37
CA ARG A 35 -16.62 -12.34 -9.90
C ARG A 35 -16.29 -11.73 -11.26
N PRO A 36 -16.90 -12.20 -12.37
CA PRO A 36 -16.96 -11.40 -13.59
C PRO A 36 -17.75 -10.12 -13.30
N ASP A 37 -17.35 -9.02 -13.94
CA ASP A 37 -17.92 -7.68 -13.84
C ASP A 37 -19.37 -7.61 -14.37
N LYS A 38 -20.30 -8.28 -13.69
CA LYS A 38 -21.71 -8.35 -14.11
C LYS A 38 -22.55 -7.22 -13.53
N ASP A 39 -22.09 -6.57 -12.45
CA ASP A 39 -22.90 -5.63 -11.67
C ASP A 39 -22.23 -4.25 -11.42
N GLY A 40 -21.07 -3.95 -12.00
CA GLY A 40 -20.37 -2.65 -11.81
C GLY A 40 -19.80 -2.39 -10.41
N LYS A 41 -19.85 -3.40 -9.51
CA LYS A 41 -19.33 -3.30 -8.14
C LYS A 41 -17.80 -3.28 -8.07
N THR A 42 -17.13 -3.89 -9.05
CA THR A 42 -15.66 -3.90 -9.20
C THR A 42 -15.13 -2.50 -9.53
N ALA A 43 -15.80 -1.77 -10.42
CA ALA A 43 -15.47 -0.38 -10.72
C ALA A 43 -15.63 0.55 -9.49
N LEU A 44 -16.60 0.27 -8.61
CA LEU A 44 -16.79 1.01 -7.37
C LEU A 44 -15.69 0.72 -6.33
N THR A 45 -15.22 -0.52 -6.21
CA THR A 45 -14.10 -0.85 -5.31
C THR A 45 -12.79 -0.24 -5.81
N GLU A 46 -12.53 -0.32 -7.11
CA GLU A 46 -11.37 0.30 -7.77
C GLU A 46 -11.35 1.82 -7.58
N ALA A 47 -12.50 2.48 -7.74
CA ALA A 47 -12.63 3.92 -7.56
C ALA A 47 -12.36 4.35 -6.11
N VAL A 48 -12.86 3.61 -5.12
CA VAL A 48 -12.61 3.88 -3.69
C VAL A 48 -11.14 3.61 -3.33
N SER A 49 -10.59 2.50 -3.82
CA SER A 49 -9.19 2.10 -3.66
C SER A 49 -8.21 3.15 -4.19
N CYS A 50 -8.44 3.64 -5.41
CA CYS A 50 -7.65 4.72 -6.01
C CYS A 50 -7.80 6.00 -5.19
N ALA A 51 -9.04 6.35 -4.83
CA ALA A 51 -9.33 7.60 -4.15
C ALA A 51 -8.70 7.70 -2.75
N VAL A 52 -8.62 6.59 -1.99
CA VAL A 52 -7.95 6.57 -0.67
C VAL A 52 -6.43 6.77 -0.84
N THR A 53 -5.81 6.13 -1.84
CA THR A 53 -4.37 6.29 -2.12
C THR A 53 -4.05 7.73 -2.54
N ASP A 54 -4.88 8.31 -3.41
CA ASP A 54 -4.79 9.72 -3.83
C ASP A 54 -5.03 10.69 -2.66
N ALA A 55 -5.98 10.39 -1.76
CA ALA A 55 -6.33 11.23 -0.61
C ALA A 55 -5.18 11.41 0.38
N ASN A 56 -4.37 10.37 0.62
CA ASN A 56 -3.20 10.47 1.50
C ASN A 56 -2.17 11.48 1.00
N TRP A 57 -1.92 11.50 -0.31
CA TRP A 57 -1.08 12.52 -0.93
C TRP A 57 -1.65 13.92 -0.69
N TYR A 58 -2.95 14.11 -0.96
CA TYR A 58 -3.55 15.42 -0.79
C TYR A 58 -3.55 15.91 0.66
N ALA A 59 -3.85 15.03 1.63
CA ALA A 59 -3.80 15.35 3.05
C ALA A 59 -2.38 15.78 3.46
N THR A 60 -1.36 15.05 2.99
CA THR A 60 0.06 15.35 3.25
C THR A 60 0.43 16.73 2.72
N VAL A 61 0.12 17.05 1.47
CA VAL A 61 0.42 18.37 0.89
C VAL A 61 -0.30 19.49 1.64
N SER A 62 -1.56 19.27 1.97
CA SER A 62 -2.39 20.23 2.71
C SER A 62 -1.74 20.58 4.05
N TYR A 63 -1.25 19.58 4.76
CA TYR A 63 -0.57 19.79 6.02
C TYR A 63 0.78 20.50 5.85
N LEU A 64 1.58 20.12 4.83
CA LEU A 64 2.85 20.80 4.54
C LEU A 64 2.67 22.28 4.20
N LEU A 65 1.55 22.66 3.58
CA LEU A 65 1.19 24.06 3.36
C LEU A 65 0.91 24.80 4.68
N GLN A 66 0.19 24.17 5.61
CA GLN A 66 -0.07 24.74 6.93
C GLN A 66 1.20 24.92 7.76
N LYS A 67 2.10 23.92 7.77
CA LYS A 67 3.40 24.00 8.44
C LYS A 67 4.27 25.13 7.87
N ARG A 68 4.25 25.34 6.55
CA ARG A 68 4.97 26.47 5.95
C ARG A 68 4.41 27.82 6.40
N ALA A 69 3.09 27.92 6.57
CA ALA A 69 2.44 29.14 7.07
C ALA A 69 2.69 29.38 8.57
N ASN A 70 2.91 28.32 9.36
CA ASN A 70 3.24 28.40 10.77
C ASN A 70 4.50 27.57 11.11
N PRO A 71 5.70 28.18 11.03
CA PRO A 71 6.96 27.49 11.30
C PRO A 71 7.05 26.86 12.69
N ASN A 72 6.30 27.35 13.68
CA ASN A 72 6.30 26.83 15.05
C ASN A 72 5.40 25.60 15.24
N LEU A 73 4.58 25.23 14.25
CA LEU A 73 3.71 24.06 14.33
C LEU A 73 4.54 22.78 14.43
N GLN A 74 4.59 22.10 15.57
CA GLN A 74 5.17 20.75 15.60
C GLN A 74 4.33 19.82 14.73
N THR A 75 5.00 19.00 13.91
CA THR A 75 4.35 18.23 12.86
C THR A 75 4.80 16.79 12.91
N MET A 76 3.82 15.91 13.06
CA MET A 76 3.93 14.50 12.73
C MET A 76 2.88 14.20 11.66
N ILE A 77 3.29 13.62 10.53
CA ILE A 77 2.39 13.19 9.47
C ILE A 77 2.47 11.67 9.39
N LEU A 78 1.34 11.02 9.60
CA LEU A 78 1.18 9.60 9.32
C LEU A 78 0.45 9.45 7.98
N ALA A 79 1.18 9.10 6.93
CA ALA A 79 0.62 8.81 5.60
C ALA A 79 0.44 7.29 5.45
N SER A 80 -0.73 6.78 5.84
CA SER A 80 -1.02 5.34 5.87
C SER A 80 -1.77 4.89 4.61
N PHE A 81 -1.10 4.15 3.73
CA PHE A 81 -1.71 3.60 2.52
C PHE A 81 -2.43 2.28 2.82
N ILE A 82 -3.68 2.14 2.36
CA ILE A 82 -4.42 0.88 2.51
C ILE A 82 -3.94 -0.16 1.50
N LYS A 83 -3.55 0.26 0.30
CA LYS A 83 -2.92 -0.62 -0.70
C LYS A 83 -1.49 -0.98 -0.26
N PRO A 84 -0.95 -2.14 -0.67
CA PRO A 84 -1.47 -3.10 -1.66
C PRO A 84 -2.41 -4.18 -1.08
N HIS A 85 -3.06 -3.93 0.07
CA HIS A 85 -4.05 -4.84 0.66
C HIS A 85 -5.15 -5.25 -0.33
N HIS A 86 -5.64 -6.48 -0.16
CA HIS A 86 -6.76 -7.02 -0.92
C HIS A 86 -8.03 -6.13 -0.80
N PRO A 87 -8.91 -6.10 -1.81
CA PRO A 87 -8.82 -6.78 -3.11
C PRO A 87 -7.64 -6.30 -3.97
N PHE A 88 -7.13 -7.15 -4.85
CA PHE A 88 -6.02 -6.81 -5.75
C PHE A 88 -6.56 -6.13 -7.01
N ASP A 89 -6.92 -4.86 -6.88
CA ASP A 89 -7.64 -4.08 -7.90
C ASP A 89 -6.94 -2.74 -8.18
N PRO A 90 -5.83 -2.76 -8.95
CA PRO A 90 -5.14 -1.52 -9.30
C PRO A 90 -6.04 -0.61 -10.15
N PRO A 91 -5.87 0.72 -10.06
CA PRO A 91 -6.62 1.62 -10.93
C PRO A 91 -6.33 1.32 -12.41
N GLU A 92 -7.35 1.40 -13.25
CA GLU A 92 -7.29 1.02 -14.67
C GLU A 92 -6.08 1.61 -15.41
N LYS A 93 -5.76 2.89 -15.17
CA LYS A 93 -4.62 3.59 -15.79
C LYS A 93 -3.26 2.90 -15.52
N TRP A 94 -3.14 2.15 -14.42
CA TRP A 94 -1.93 1.42 -14.03
C TRP A 94 -2.02 -0.07 -14.35
N ALA A 95 -3.23 -0.63 -14.49
CA ALA A 95 -3.49 -2.08 -14.53
C ALA A 95 -2.70 -2.83 -15.62
N LYS A 96 -2.31 -2.15 -16.71
CA LYS A 96 -1.57 -2.72 -17.84
C LYS A 96 -0.05 -2.48 -17.78
N MET A 97 0.47 -2.02 -16.63
CA MET A 97 1.90 -1.70 -16.48
C MET A 97 2.80 -2.93 -16.48
N TYR A 98 2.29 -4.07 -16.01
CA TYR A 98 3.02 -5.33 -15.95
C TYR A 98 2.28 -6.40 -16.76
N ASP A 99 3.06 -7.27 -17.40
CA ASP A 99 2.57 -8.43 -18.14
C ASP A 99 2.54 -9.65 -17.19
N PRO A 100 1.36 -10.24 -16.90
CA PRO A 100 1.25 -11.40 -16.01
C PRO A 100 2.08 -12.59 -16.44
N GLU A 101 2.32 -12.78 -17.74
CA GLU A 101 3.10 -13.91 -18.23
C GLU A 101 4.57 -13.82 -17.83
N LYS A 102 5.07 -12.58 -17.66
CA LYS A 102 6.43 -12.26 -17.22
C LYS A 102 6.61 -12.26 -15.71
N ILE A 103 5.53 -12.44 -14.94
CA ILE A 103 5.65 -12.56 -13.49
C ILE A 103 6.21 -13.95 -13.14
N GLU A 104 7.32 -13.93 -12.42
CA GLU A 104 7.90 -15.11 -11.82
C GLU A 104 7.21 -15.44 -10.50
N ILE A 105 6.99 -16.74 -10.26
CA ILE A 105 6.45 -17.20 -8.99
C ILE A 105 7.56 -17.18 -7.96
N LEU A 106 7.28 -16.61 -6.80
CA LEU A 106 8.25 -16.50 -5.71
C LEU A 106 8.68 -17.90 -5.21
N PRO A 107 9.94 -18.06 -4.77
CA PRO A 107 10.52 -19.36 -4.44
C PRO A 107 9.85 -20.07 -3.25
N GLY A 108 9.01 -19.37 -2.48
CA GLY A 108 8.24 -19.96 -1.37
C GLY A 108 7.00 -20.73 -1.79
N TRP A 109 6.66 -20.76 -3.09
CA TRP A 109 5.50 -21.51 -3.59
C TRP A 109 5.58 -23.01 -3.27
N THR A 110 4.48 -23.56 -2.78
CA THR A 110 4.28 -25.00 -2.62
C THR A 110 3.06 -25.44 -3.43
N ASP A 111 3.06 -26.66 -3.96
CA ASP A 111 1.93 -27.15 -4.78
C ASP A 111 0.68 -27.50 -3.95
N LYS A 112 0.81 -27.53 -2.62
CA LYS A 112 -0.30 -27.64 -1.67
C LYS A 112 -0.01 -26.84 -0.40
N CYS A 113 -1.06 -26.45 0.29
CA CYS A 113 -0.96 -25.84 1.61
C CYS A 113 -0.52 -26.90 2.65
N PRO A 114 0.47 -26.60 3.51
CA PRO A 114 0.86 -27.50 4.59
C PRO A 114 -0.29 -27.79 5.56
N ASP A 115 -0.35 -29.01 6.11
CA ASP A 115 -1.49 -29.46 6.93
C ASP A 115 -1.74 -28.59 8.18
N HIS A 116 -0.68 -28.07 8.78
CA HIS A 116 -0.77 -27.19 9.96
C HIS A 116 -1.28 -25.78 9.60
N ASP A 117 -1.14 -25.36 8.35
CA ASP A 117 -1.58 -24.06 7.84
C ASP A 117 -3.05 -24.08 7.33
N LEU A 118 -3.60 -25.27 7.06
CA LEU A 118 -4.95 -25.43 6.48
C LEU A 118 -6.06 -24.71 7.24
N LYS A 119 -5.96 -24.63 8.57
CA LYS A 119 -6.96 -23.97 9.44
C LYS A 119 -6.85 -22.44 9.43
N GLN A 120 -5.77 -21.90 8.88
CA GLN A 120 -5.43 -20.47 8.91
C GLN A 120 -5.58 -19.82 7.53
N ALA A 121 -5.83 -20.61 6.49
CA ALA A 121 -6.05 -20.10 5.15
C ALA A 121 -7.35 -19.28 5.05
N TYR A 122 -7.22 -18.05 4.54
CA TYR A 122 -8.35 -17.13 4.34
C TYR A 122 -9.25 -17.54 3.16
N PHE A 123 -8.72 -18.29 2.20
CA PHE A 123 -9.43 -18.79 1.03
C PHE A 123 -9.26 -20.30 0.92
N LYS A 124 -10.09 -20.94 0.08
CA LYS A 124 -9.87 -22.33 -0.30
C LYS A 124 -8.57 -22.41 -1.08
N ASN A 125 -7.55 -23.00 -0.46
CA ASN A 125 -6.23 -23.20 -1.04
C ASN A 125 -6.30 -23.86 -2.43
N GLU A 126 -7.19 -24.83 -2.61
CA GLU A 126 -7.42 -25.56 -3.86
C GLU A 126 -7.75 -24.66 -5.08
N ASP A 127 -8.30 -23.47 -4.83
CA ASP A 127 -8.66 -22.52 -5.90
C ASP A 127 -7.45 -21.69 -6.39
N LEU A 128 -6.31 -21.74 -5.69
CA LEU A 128 -5.11 -20.97 -6.01
C LEU A 128 -4.22 -21.72 -7.01
N THR A 129 -4.44 -21.45 -8.30
CA THR A 129 -3.56 -21.95 -9.36
C THR A 129 -2.36 -21.02 -9.58
N LYS A 130 -1.29 -21.54 -10.18
CA LYS A 130 -0.12 -20.75 -10.58
C LYS A 130 -0.48 -19.57 -11.49
N GLU A 131 -1.41 -19.78 -12.42
CA GLU A 131 -1.93 -18.73 -13.31
C GLU A 131 -2.63 -17.62 -12.53
N LYS A 132 -3.53 -17.98 -11.60
CA LYS A 132 -4.20 -17.02 -10.73
C LYS A 132 -3.21 -16.27 -9.85
N LEU A 133 -2.23 -16.96 -9.29
CA LEU A 133 -1.18 -16.34 -8.49
C LEU A 133 -0.42 -15.29 -9.30
N LYS A 134 0.06 -15.63 -10.51
CA LYS A 134 0.75 -14.66 -11.38
C LYS A 134 -0.09 -13.40 -11.63
N LYS A 135 -1.38 -13.57 -11.91
CA LYS A 135 -2.30 -12.44 -12.11
C LYS A 135 -2.47 -11.59 -10.85
N ILE A 136 -2.65 -12.23 -9.69
CA ILE A 136 -2.74 -11.57 -8.38
C ILE A 136 -1.46 -10.79 -8.07
N THR A 137 -0.29 -11.42 -8.23
CA THR A 137 1.02 -10.81 -8.03
C THR A 137 1.23 -9.62 -8.97
N THR A 138 0.77 -9.72 -10.23
CA THR A 138 0.80 -8.60 -11.18
C THR A 138 0.07 -7.40 -10.60
N TYR A 139 -1.18 -7.58 -10.18
CA TYR A 139 -2.01 -6.52 -9.64
C TYR A 139 -1.46 -5.95 -8.33
N TYR A 140 -0.90 -6.81 -7.48
CA TYR A 140 -0.20 -6.40 -6.27
C TYR A 140 0.99 -5.47 -6.61
N TYR A 141 1.84 -5.85 -7.57
CA TYR A 141 2.96 -5.02 -8.02
C TYR A 141 2.49 -3.72 -8.65
N VAL A 142 1.42 -3.72 -9.46
CA VAL A 142 0.83 -2.48 -9.98
C VAL A 142 0.44 -1.54 -8.85
N THR A 143 -0.21 -2.05 -7.79
CA THR A 143 -0.59 -1.22 -6.64
C THR A 143 0.61 -0.70 -5.86
N ILE A 144 1.70 -1.47 -5.74
CA ILE A 144 2.97 -0.99 -5.16
C ILE A 144 3.52 0.17 -5.97
N THR A 145 3.55 0.06 -7.30
CA THR A 145 4.04 1.14 -8.17
C THR A 145 3.15 2.39 -8.09
N HIS A 146 1.84 2.21 -7.93
CA HIS A 146 0.95 3.33 -7.67
C HIS A 146 1.28 4.05 -6.35
N ILE A 147 1.54 3.30 -5.29
CA ILE A 147 1.95 3.85 -3.99
C ILE A 147 3.29 4.58 -4.13
N ASP A 148 4.27 3.95 -4.77
CA ASP A 148 5.60 4.53 -5.01
C ASP A 148 5.50 5.88 -5.74
N PHE A 149 4.66 5.97 -6.77
CA PHE A 149 4.38 7.24 -7.45
C PHE A 149 3.90 8.34 -6.49
N HIS A 150 3.00 8.04 -5.55
CA HIS A 150 2.52 9.01 -4.57
C HIS A 150 3.55 9.34 -3.50
N ILE A 151 4.35 8.37 -3.06
CA ILE A 151 5.50 8.61 -2.17
C ILE A 151 6.49 9.55 -2.85
N GLY A 152 6.82 9.33 -4.12
CA GLY A 152 7.67 10.22 -4.90
C GLY A 152 7.16 11.67 -4.89
N ARG A 153 5.85 11.86 -5.10
CA ARG A 153 5.22 13.19 -5.00
C ARG A 153 5.34 13.80 -3.60
N MET A 154 5.14 13.01 -2.53
CA MET A 154 5.36 13.44 -1.13
C MET A 154 6.78 13.95 -0.92
N ILE A 155 7.78 13.17 -1.35
CA ILE A 155 9.20 13.56 -1.26
C ILE A 155 9.49 14.82 -2.07
N ASP A 156 8.98 14.92 -3.30
CA ASP A 156 9.16 16.11 -4.14
C ASP A 156 8.55 17.36 -3.52
N SER A 157 7.38 17.23 -2.87
CA SER A 157 6.75 18.33 -2.15
C SER A 157 7.62 18.85 -1.00
N LEU A 158 8.21 17.93 -0.21
CA LEU A 158 9.15 18.26 0.85
C LEU A 158 10.40 18.98 0.31
N LYS A 159 10.96 18.49 -0.81
CA LYS A 159 12.14 19.08 -1.46
C LYS A 159 11.85 20.49 -1.98
N LYS A 160 10.75 20.68 -2.72
CA LYS A 160 10.31 21.99 -3.24
C LYS A 160 10.14 23.04 -2.15
N ARG A 161 9.84 22.60 -0.92
CA ARG A 161 9.62 23.46 0.26
C ARG A 161 10.86 23.59 1.14
N ARG A 162 12.00 22.99 0.77
CA ARG A 162 13.24 22.94 1.57
C ARG A 162 13.02 22.34 2.96
N MET A 163 12.07 21.41 3.07
CA MET A 163 11.74 20.71 4.31
C MET A 163 12.38 19.31 4.36
N TYR A 164 12.68 18.71 3.21
CA TYR A 164 13.19 17.34 3.11
C TYR A 164 14.41 17.09 4.01
N ASP A 165 15.40 17.98 3.98
CA ASP A 165 16.66 17.79 4.71
C ASP A 165 16.48 17.81 6.23
N ASN A 166 15.54 18.61 6.73
CA ASN A 166 15.21 18.72 8.16
C ASN A 166 14.04 17.83 8.61
N THR A 167 13.62 16.87 7.79
CA THR A 167 12.52 15.94 8.13
C THR A 167 13.08 14.54 8.43
N ILE A 168 12.60 13.90 9.51
CA ILE A 168 12.76 12.46 9.71
C ILE A 168 11.69 11.75 8.86
N ILE A 169 12.10 10.78 8.05
CA ILE A 169 11.18 9.99 7.23
C ILE A 169 11.37 8.53 7.62
N VAL A 170 10.27 7.89 8.05
CA VAL A 170 10.20 6.46 8.33
C VAL A 170 9.24 5.85 7.33
N PHE A 171 9.69 4.85 6.59
CA PHE A 171 8.86 4.01 5.73
C PHE A 171 8.90 2.60 6.28
N THR A 172 7.72 2.05 6.57
CA THR A 172 7.55 0.69 7.07
C THR A 172 6.20 0.12 6.60
N SER A 173 5.96 -1.14 6.93
CA SER A 173 4.67 -1.82 6.76
C SER A 173 4.28 -2.53 8.07
N ASP A 174 2.99 -2.66 8.30
CA ASP A 174 2.42 -3.39 9.43
C ASP A 174 2.68 -4.90 9.33
N HIS A 175 2.57 -5.47 8.14
CA HIS A 175 2.87 -6.87 7.85
C HIS A 175 3.13 -7.11 6.34
N GLY A 176 3.74 -8.25 6.02
CA GLY A 176 3.92 -8.71 4.64
C GLY A 176 2.69 -9.42 4.06
N GLU A 177 2.90 -10.21 3.02
CA GLU A 177 1.85 -10.91 2.27
C GLU A 177 2.41 -12.27 1.84
N HIS A 178 1.66 -13.35 2.06
CA HIS A 178 2.13 -14.68 1.69
C HIS A 178 2.43 -14.78 0.20
N MET A 179 1.61 -14.16 -0.67
CA MET A 179 1.85 -14.11 -2.12
C MET A 179 2.27 -15.47 -2.71
N GLY A 180 1.61 -16.55 -2.29
CA GLY A 180 1.88 -17.92 -2.72
C GLY A 180 2.87 -18.70 -1.86
N PHE A 181 3.57 -18.07 -0.91
CA PHE A 181 4.36 -18.78 0.09
C PHE A 181 3.45 -19.76 0.84
N HIS A 182 3.89 -21.02 0.96
CA HIS A 182 3.12 -22.09 1.59
C HIS A 182 1.75 -22.35 0.94
N HIS A 183 1.59 -21.98 -0.34
CA HIS A 183 0.31 -22.06 -1.06
C HIS A 183 -0.78 -21.18 -0.43
N MET A 184 -0.39 -20.10 0.25
CA MET A 184 -1.29 -19.18 0.93
C MET A 184 -1.31 -17.81 0.27
N LEU A 185 -2.39 -17.08 0.51
CA LEU A 185 -2.53 -15.65 0.24
C LEU A 185 -2.96 -14.93 1.51
N LEU A 186 -2.84 -13.61 1.48
CA LEU A 186 -3.10 -12.70 2.56
C LEU A 186 -2.09 -12.85 3.70
N LYS A 187 -2.60 -12.67 4.91
CA LYS A 187 -1.86 -12.63 6.15
C LYS A 187 -2.44 -13.65 7.10
N GLY A 188 -1.86 -13.75 8.28
CA GLY A 188 -2.36 -14.58 9.36
C GLY A 188 -1.67 -15.91 9.42
N GLY A 189 -2.13 -16.71 10.36
CA GLY A 189 -1.48 -17.95 10.68
C GLY A 189 -0.14 -17.79 11.39
N HIS A 190 0.86 -18.56 10.97
CA HIS A 190 2.18 -18.53 11.59
C HIS A 190 3.01 -17.32 11.14
N ALA A 191 3.95 -16.90 11.99
CA ALA A 191 4.85 -15.76 11.75
C ALA A 191 5.98 -16.12 10.76
N TYR A 192 5.60 -16.53 9.54
CA TYR A 192 6.53 -16.76 8.46
C TYR A 192 7.20 -15.46 8.00
N ASP A 193 8.41 -15.57 7.44
CA ASP A 193 9.17 -14.44 6.91
C ASP A 193 8.36 -13.61 5.89
N SER A 194 7.52 -14.26 5.06
CA SER A 194 6.66 -13.56 4.10
C SER A 194 5.69 -12.57 4.75
N ILE A 195 5.37 -12.75 6.03
CA ILE A 195 4.48 -11.89 6.82
C ILE A 195 5.27 -11.00 7.79
N ALA A 196 6.32 -11.53 8.42
CA ALA A 196 7.05 -10.80 9.47
C ALA A 196 8.15 -9.89 8.92
N LYS A 197 8.76 -10.22 7.78
CA LYS A 197 9.92 -9.51 7.23
C LYS A 197 9.46 -8.34 6.34
N VAL A 198 9.11 -7.23 6.99
CA VAL A 198 8.66 -6.00 6.34
C VAL A 198 9.82 -5.03 6.04
N PRO A 199 9.67 -4.12 5.05
CA PRO A 199 10.66 -3.07 4.83
C PRO A 199 10.72 -2.11 6.03
N LEU A 200 11.91 -1.64 6.37
CA LEU A 200 12.13 -0.51 7.27
C LEU A 200 13.20 0.40 6.68
N ILE A 201 12.83 1.61 6.29
CA ILE A 201 13.75 2.63 5.78
C ILE A 201 13.61 3.87 6.65
N ILE A 202 14.72 4.35 7.19
CA ILE A 202 14.75 5.53 8.05
C ILE A 202 15.75 6.54 7.49
N LYS A 203 15.28 7.76 7.24
CA LYS A 203 16.12 8.93 6.93
C LYS A 203 16.03 9.91 8.10
N TYR A 204 17.18 10.33 8.62
CA TYR A 204 17.30 11.38 9.64
C TYR A 204 17.97 12.64 9.07
N PRO A 205 17.63 13.84 9.58
CA PRO A 205 18.33 15.07 9.23
C PRO A 205 19.84 14.99 9.45
N GLY A 206 20.61 15.47 8.48
CA GLY A 206 22.07 15.50 8.58
C GLY A 206 22.76 14.12 8.54
N SER A 207 22.03 13.04 8.21
CA SER A 207 22.60 11.70 8.06
C SER A 207 23.60 11.62 6.92
N ASP A 208 24.76 11.03 7.17
CA ASP A 208 25.74 10.59 6.16
C ASP A 208 25.60 9.09 5.81
N ARG A 209 24.57 8.42 6.35
CA ARG A 209 24.36 6.96 6.22
C ARG A 209 23.46 6.56 5.05
N SER A 210 23.33 7.43 4.05
CA SER A 210 22.57 7.14 2.83
C SER A 210 23.11 5.87 2.16
N GLY A 211 22.22 4.97 1.74
CA GLY A 211 22.59 3.71 1.10
C GLY A 211 23.17 2.64 2.03
N THR A 212 23.28 2.89 3.33
CA THR A 212 23.71 1.88 4.31
C THR A 212 22.56 0.94 4.67
N SER A 213 22.89 -0.32 4.97
CA SER A 213 21.96 -1.34 5.47
C SER A 213 22.53 -2.03 6.72
N THR A 214 21.68 -2.77 7.42
CA THR A 214 22.07 -3.56 8.60
C THR A 214 21.22 -4.83 8.67
N ASP A 215 21.84 -5.95 9.04
CA ASP A 215 21.15 -7.24 9.23
C ASP A 215 20.70 -7.45 10.68
N ARG A 216 20.80 -6.42 11.51
CA ARG A 216 20.29 -6.46 12.89
C ARG A 216 18.79 -6.69 12.87
N LEU A 217 18.34 -7.64 13.68
CA LEU A 217 16.94 -7.87 13.93
C LEU A 217 16.34 -6.67 14.67
N VAL A 218 15.23 -6.18 14.14
CA VAL A 218 14.42 -5.10 14.67
C VAL A 218 12.95 -5.50 14.53
N SER A 219 12.09 -4.84 15.30
CA SER A 219 10.65 -5.05 15.29
C SER A 219 9.93 -3.72 15.10
N ASN A 220 8.69 -3.76 14.61
CA ASN A 220 7.84 -2.58 14.50
C ASN A 220 7.63 -1.87 15.86
N VAL A 221 7.82 -2.57 16.99
CA VAL A 221 7.77 -1.95 18.33
C VAL A 221 8.95 -1.02 18.60
N ASP A 222 10.07 -1.17 17.88
CA ASP A 222 11.25 -0.31 18.03
C ASP A 222 11.07 1.07 17.40
N ILE A 223 9.98 1.27 16.63
CA ILE A 223 9.61 2.56 16.01
C ILE A 223 8.82 3.44 17.00
N ALA A 224 8.18 2.85 18.00
CA ALA A 224 7.22 3.49 18.91
C ALA A 224 7.84 4.48 19.91
#